data_AF-A0AAV7Y195-F1
#
_entry.id   AF-A0AAV7Y195-F1
#
_cell.length_a   1.000
_cell.length_b   1.000
_cell.length_c   1.000
_cell.angle_alpha   90.00
_cell.angle_beta   90.00
_cell.angle_gamma   90.00
#
_symmetry.space_group_name_H-M   'P 1'
#
loop_
_entity.id
_entity.type
_entity.pdbx_description
1 polymer ?
#
loop_
_entity_poly.entity_id
_entity_poly.type
_entity_poly.pdbx_seq_one_letter_code
_entity_poly.pdbx_strand_id
1 'polypeptide(L)'
;MEKCGWVCAIRDYDPRESDELVLKNGDRIWVDWDQEPDQGWYQGQLGESFGLFHESCVEVVEKQQENYNEENYNEKEKEKEKEEEEYSQNNEKVKKEPWDILIKNLRLKPFDSNQSQGQITKKKFEVLTKVVGNLRKNFVEIEKNTQIYDKQIDKFRKELNNNQNYLDQIHNLLNSNK
;
A
#
# COMPACT_ATOMS: atom_id res chain seq x y z
N MET A 1 -9.22 -26.65 -4.58
CA MET A 1 -9.72 -25.65 -3.62
C MET A 1 -9.09 -24.34 -4.02
N GLU A 2 -9.88 -23.28 -4.11
CA GLU A 2 -9.40 -21.96 -4.52
C GLU A 2 -8.39 -21.46 -3.47
N LYS A 3 -7.17 -21.14 -3.91
CA LYS A 3 -6.04 -20.86 -3.01
C LYS A 3 -6.06 -19.45 -2.41
N CYS A 4 -6.89 -18.57 -2.98
CA CYS A 4 -7.01 -17.18 -2.59
C CYS A 4 -8.39 -16.65 -3.01
N GLY A 5 -8.84 -15.57 -2.39
CA GLY A 5 -10.16 -15.00 -2.64
C GLY A 5 -10.32 -13.57 -2.13
N TRP A 6 -11.41 -12.93 -2.55
CA TRP A 6 -11.78 -11.60 -2.07
C TRP A 6 -12.71 -11.70 -0.86
N VAL A 7 -12.45 -10.86 0.14
CA VAL A 7 -13.33 -10.66 1.30
C VAL A 7 -13.64 -9.18 1.47
N CYS A 8 -14.75 -8.86 2.11
CA CYS A 8 -15.11 -7.50 2.51
C CYS A 8 -15.03 -7.38 4.03
N ALA A 9 -14.45 -6.31 4.54
CA ALA A 9 -14.49 -5.98 5.95
C ALA A 9 -15.92 -5.56 6.35
N ILE A 10 -16.49 -6.23 7.34
CA ILE A 10 -17.85 -5.95 7.85
C ILE A 10 -17.83 -5.01 9.06
N ARG A 11 -16.64 -4.63 9.54
CA ARG A 11 -16.44 -3.72 10.67
C ARG A 11 -15.02 -3.17 10.68
N ASP A 12 -14.83 -2.06 11.37
CA ASP A 12 -13.51 -1.48 11.57
C ASP A 12 -12.66 -2.40 12.46
N TYR A 13 -11.37 -2.47 12.14
CA TYR A 13 -10.37 -3.23 12.88
C TYR A 13 -9.13 -2.38 13.11
N ASP A 14 -8.88 -2.07 14.39
CA ASP A 14 -7.67 -1.39 14.82
C ASP A 14 -6.60 -2.43 15.18
N PRO A 15 -5.43 -2.41 14.51
CA PRO A 15 -4.37 -3.37 14.75
C PRO A 15 -3.79 -3.19 16.16
N ARG A 16 -3.52 -4.31 16.83
CA ARG A 16 -2.88 -4.34 18.16
C ARG A 16 -1.38 -4.52 18.05
N GLU A 17 -0.96 -5.39 17.14
CA GLU A 17 0.45 -5.69 16.86
C GLU A 17 0.89 -5.09 15.51
N SER A 18 2.20 -4.97 15.31
CA SER A 18 2.77 -4.30 14.13
C SER A 18 2.63 -5.07 12.82
N ASP A 19 2.26 -6.34 12.89
CA ASP A 19 2.02 -7.25 11.78
C ASP A 19 0.53 -7.35 11.40
N GLU A 20 -0.35 -6.64 12.12
CA GLU A 20 -1.79 -6.62 11.86
C GLU A 20 -2.20 -5.53 10.85
N LEU A 21 -3.23 -5.83 10.05
CA LEU A 21 -3.74 -4.95 9.00
C LEU A 21 -4.86 -4.06 9.52
N VAL A 22 -4.76 -2.74 9.32
CA VAL A 22 -5.86 -1.79 9.59
C VAL A 22 -6.98 -2.04 8.58
N LEU A 23 -8.21 -2.27 9.06
CA LEU A 23 -9.39 -2.41 8.21
C LEU A 23 -10.46 -1.39 8.58
N LYS A 24 -11.17 -0.89 7.57
CA LYS A 24 -12.42 -0.13 7.72
C LYS A 24 -13.58 -0.92 7.15
N ASN A 25 -14.76 -0.73 7.69
CA ASN A 25 -15.99 -1.31 7.16
C ASN A 25 -16.13 -0.96 5.65
N GLY A 26 -16.31 -1.99 4.82
CA GLY A 26 -16.42 -1.89 3.37
C GLY A 26 -15.09 -2.09 2.62
N ASP A 27 -13.96 -2.23 3.31
CA ASP A 27 -12.68 -2.49 2.65
C ASP A 27 -12.66 -3.85 1.97
N ARG A 28 -12.16 -3.88 0.72
CA ARG A 28 -12.05 -5.09 -0.07
C ARG A 28 -10.62 -5.63 0.00
N ILE A 29 -10.47 -6.82 0.58
CA ILE A 29 -9.18 -7.39 0.95
C ILE A 29 -8.95 -8.67 0.14
N TRP A 30 -7.74 -8.82 -0.38
CA TRP A 30 -7.31 -10.07 -1.03
C TRP A 30 -6.69 -10.99 0.00
N VAL A 31 -7.19 -12.21 0.14
CA VAL A 31 -6.74 -13.19 1.13
C VAL A 31 -6.11 -14.39 0.45
N ASP A 32 -4.96 -14.84 0.97
CA ASP A 32 -4.34 -16.10 0.61
C ASP A 32 -4.72 -17.17 1.64
N TRP A 33 -5.56 -18.13 1.24
CA TRP A 33 -6.09 -19.17 2.13
C TRP A 33 -5.06 -20.27 2.44
N ASP A 34 -3.95 -20.34 1.69
CA ASP A 34 -2.85 -21.27 1.96
C ASP A 34 -1.97 -20.76 3.14
N GLN A 35 -2.13 -19.49 3.55
CA GLN A 35 -1.38 -18.86 4.64
C GLN A 35 -2.29 -18.49 5.82
N GLU A 36 -2.66 -19.52 6.59
CA GLU A 36 -3.29 -19.34 7.90
C GLU A 36 -2.20 -19.47 8.99
N PRO A 37 -1.64 -18.34 9.49
CA PRO A 37 -0.56 -18.39 10.47
C PRO A 37 -1.02 -18.96 11.81
N ASP A 38 -2.28 -18.72 12.17
CA ASP A 38 -2.96 -19.20 13.37
C ASP A 38 -4.45 -19.38 13.10
N GLN A 39 -5.10 -20.30 13.82
CA GLN A 39 -6.52 -20.61 13.63
C GLN A 39 -7.40 -19.36 13.75
N GLY A 40 -8.12 -19.03 12.67
CA GLY A 40 -9.04 -17.87 12.61
C GLY A 40 -8.37 -16.54 12.27
N TRP A 41 -7.09 -16.55 11.86
CA TRP A 41 -6.37 -15.38 11.37
C TRP A 41 -6.06 -15.51 9.89
N TYR A 42 -6.38 -14.47 9.14
CA TYR A 42 -6.09 -14.40 7.71
C TYR A 42 -4.97 -13.42 7.45
N GLN A 43 -4.10 -13.79 6.52
CA GLN A 43 -3.14 -12.88 5.92
C GLN A 43 -3.73 -12.31 4.65
N GLY A 44 -3.79 -10.98 4.55
CA GLY A 44 -4.33 -10.35 3.36
C GLY A 44 -3.68 -9.03 2.98
N GLN A 45 -4.04 -8.59 1.79
CA GLN A 45 -3.53 -7.38 1.14
C GLN A 45 -4.67 -6.38 0.94
N LEU A 46 -4.44 -5.16 1.42
CA LEU A 46 -5.30 -4.00 1.20
C LEU A 46 -4.46 -2.87 0.59
N GLY A 47 -4.59 -2.66 -0.71
CA GLY A 47 -3.74 -1.74 -1.47
C GLY A 47 -2.26 -2.16 -1.42
N GLU A 48 -1.40 -1.30 -0.86
CA GLU A 48 0.03 -1.55 -0.66
C GLU A 48 0.35 -2.18 0.71
N SER A 49 -0.64 -2.28 1.61
CA SER A 49 -0.46 -2.80 2.97
C SER A 49 -0.73 -4.30 3.03
N PHE A 50 0.11 -5.01 3.78
CA PHE A 50 -0.03 -6.43 4.07
C PHE A 50 -0.05 -6.64 5.57
N GLY A 51 -0.88 -7.56 6.05
CA GLY A 51 -0.92 -7.87 7.47
C GLY A 51 -1.96 -8.93 7.82
N LEU A 52 -2.00 -9.23 9.11
CA LEU A 52 -2.91 -10.20 9.70
C LEU A 52 -4.19 -9.54 10.19
N PHE A 53 -5.30 -10.23 10.07
CA PHE A 53 -6.56 -9.81 10.68
C PHE A 53 -7.42 -11.02 11.03
N HIS A 54 -8.30 -10.84 12.01
CA HIS A 54 -9.16 -11.92 12.47
C HIS A 54 -10.33 -12.15 11.49
N GLU A 55 -10.67 -13.42 11.24
CA GLU A 55 -11.75 -13.79 10.31
C GLU A 55 -13.10 -13.16 10.67
N SER A 56 -13.36 -12.90 11.95
CA SER A 56 -14.61 -12.29 12.43
C SER A 56 -14.87 -10.88 11.93
N CYS A 57 -13.86 -10.23 11.35
CA CYS A 57 -13.97 -8.86 10.85
C CYS A 57 -14.29 -8.81 9.36
N VAL A 58 -14.34 -9.95 8.67
CA VAL A 58 -14.56 -10.05 7.24
C VAL A 58 -15.65 -11.05 6.87
N GLU A 59 -16.23 -10.86 5.70
CA GLU A 59 -17.16 -11.80 5.08
C GLU A 59 -16.69 -12.12 3.66
N VAL A 60 -16.75 -13.40 3.29
CA VAL A 60 -16.32 -13.85 1.95
C VAL A 60 -17.28 -13.30 0.91
N VAL A 61 -16.72 -12.60 -0.09
CA VAL A 61 -17.52 -12.12 -1.21
C VAL A 61 -17.68 -13.28 -2.19
N GLU A 62 -18.70 -14.11 -1.96
CA GLU A 62 -19.10 -15.08 -2.97
C GLU A 62 -19.55 -14.33 -4.23
N LYS A 63 -19.22 -14.88 -5.41
CA LYS A 63 -19.63 -14.33 -6.71
C LYS A 63 -21.16 -14.35 -6.84
N GLN A 64 -21.82 -13.36 -6.28
CA GLN A 64 -23.18 -12.98 -6.66
C GLN A 64 -23.14 -11.53 -7.11
N GLN A 65 -23.50 -11.34 -8.38
CA GLN A 65 -23.65 -10.05 -9.02
C GLN A 65 -24.81 -9.26 -8.37
N GLU A 66 -24.70 -7.93 -8.42
CA GLU A 66 -25.77 -6.91 -8.36
C GLU A 66 -26.23 -6.37 -7.00
N ASN A 67 -25.56 -5.31 -6.53
CA ASN A 67 -26.06 -3.91 -6.53
C ASN A 67 -25.14 -3.05 -5.64
N TYR A 68 -24.08 -2.50 -6.22
CA TYR A 68 -23.26 -1.48 -5.56
C TYR A 68 -23.69 -0.11 -6.11
N ASN A 69 -24.33 0.71 -5.26
CA ASN A 69 -24.76 2.05 -5.61
C ASN A 69 -23.53 2.95 -5.88
N GLU A 70 -23.32 3.30 -7.15
CA GLU A 70 -22.23 4.16 -7.66
C GLU A 70 -22.29 5.61 -7.13
N GLU A 71 -23.37 6.00 -6.45
CA GLU A 71 -23.57 7.36 -5.95
C GLU A 71 -22.74 7.68 -4.70
N ASN A 72 -22.35 6.67 -3.90
CA ASN A 72 -21.64 6.88 -2.63
C ASN A 72 -20.09 6.95 -2.79
N TYR A 73 -19.56 6.50 -3.94
CA TYR A 73 -18.13 6.60 -4.25
C TYR A 73 -17.75 8.03 -4.67
N ASN A 74 -18.65 8.68 -5.42
CA ASN A 74 -18.45 10.03 -5.95
C ASN A 74 -18.49 11.13 -4.88
N GLU A 75 -19.18 10.92 -3.75
CA GLU A 75 -19.17 11.89 -2.63
C GLU A 75 -17.91 11.74 -1.77
N LYS A 76 -17.45 10.50 -1.52
CA LYS A 76 -16.19 10.25 -0.77
C LYS A 76 -14.93 10.63 -1.56
N GLU A 77 -14.93 10.50 -2.89
CA GLU A 77 -13.83 11.02 -3.72
C GLU A 77 -13.81 12.55 -3.76
N LYS A 78 -14.97 13.21 -3.80
CA LYS A 78 -15.05 14.69 -3.74
C LYS A 78 -14.69 15.27 -2.37
N GLU A 79 -14.89 14.51 -1.28
CA GLU A 79 -14.41 14.90 0.05
C GLU A 79 -12.91 14.64 0.22
N LYS A 80 -12.38 13.53 -0.31
CA LYS A 80 -10.94 13.26 -0.34
C LYS A 80 -10.16 14.24 -1.23
N GLU A 81 -10.67 14.61 -2.40
CA GLU A 81 -10.06 15.64 -3.25
C GLU A 81 -10.07 17.01 -2.57
N LYS A 82 -11.10 17.35 -1.80
CA LYS A 82 -11.14 18.60 -1.02
C LYS A 82 -10.19 18.58 0.18
N GLU A 83 -10.07 17.46 0.89
CA GLU A 83 -9.08 17.30 1.98
C GLU A 83 -7.64 17.27 1.44
N GLU A 84 -7.38 16.68 0.28
CA GLU A 84 -6.06 16.65 -0.37
C GLU A 84 -5.67 18.01 -1.00
N GLU A 85 -6.63 18.75 -1.57
CA GLU A 85 -6.41 20.13 -2.05
C GLU A 85 -6.15 21.11 -0.88
N GLU A 86 -6.88 20.98 0.24
CA GLU A 86 -6.67 21.79 1.44
C GLU A 86 -5.35 21.45 2.17
N TYR A 87 -4.89 20.19 2.08
CA TYR A 87 -3.56 19.78 2.58
C TYR A 87 -2.41 20.25 1.68
N SER A 88 -2.65 20.34 0.37
CA SER A 88 -1.65 20.77 -0.62
C SER A 88 -1.48 22.29 -0.66
N GLN A 89 -2.57 23.07 -0.50
CA GLN A 89 -2.52 24.53 -0.48
C GLN A 89 -1.89 25.08 0.81
N ASN A 90 -1.99 24.37 1.94
CA ASN A 90 -1.37 24.79 3.19
C ASN A 90 0.12 24.38 3.34
N ASN A 91 0.64 23.49 2.50
CA ASN A 91 2.03 23.00 2.54
C ASN A 91 2.88 23.41 1.34
N GLU A 92 2.61 24.56 0.72
CA GLU A 92 3.56 25.15 -0.23
C GLU A 92 4.87 25.65 0.42
N LYS A 93 5.06 25.47 1.73
CA LYS A 93 6.34 25.65 2.40
C LYS A 93 6.76 24.37 3.11
N VAL A 94 7.82 23.78 2.56
CA VAL A 94 8.56 22.59 3.01
C VAL A 94 8.02 21.28 2.43
N LYS A 95 8.46 20.97 1.21
CA LYS A 95 8.64 19.59 0.74
C LYS A 95 9.50 18.87 1.78
N LYS A 96 8.89 18.07 2.64
CA LYS A 96 9.65 17.20 3.56
C LYS A 96 10.11 16.01 2.76
N GLU A 97 11.42 15.79 2.71
CA GLU A 97 11.99 14.66 1.99
C GLU A 97 11.49 13.36 2.66
N PRO A 98 11.30 12.26 1.91
CA PRO A 98 10.83 10.99 2.47
C PRO A 98 11.59 10.53 3.72
N TRP A 99 12.87 10.90 3.83
CA TRP A 99 13.71 10.66 5.00
C TRP A 99 13.25 11.40 6.27
N ASP A 100 12.67 12.60 6.18
CA ASP A 100 12.18 13.36 7.33
C ASP A 100 10.96 12.68 7.98
N ILE A 101 10.12 12.07 7.14
CA ILE A 101 8.93 11.30 7.57
C ILE A 101 9.38 10.03 8.29
N LEU A 102 10.37 9.32 7.73
CA LEU A 102 10.90 8.10 8.31
C LEU A 102 11.53 8.36 9.70
N ILE A 103 12.34 9.42 9.81
CA ILE A 103 12.97 9.82 11.08
C ILE A 103 11.90 10.12 12.14
N LYS A 104 10.81 10.79 11.76
CA LYS A 104 9.70 11.11 12.67
C LYS A 104 8.94 9.86 13.13
N ASN A 105 8.60 8.96 12.20
CA ASN A 105 7.84 7.74 12.50
C ASN A 105 8.62 6.77 13.39
N LEU A 106 9.92 6.66 13.16
CA LEU A 106 10.81 5.84 13.99
C LEU A 106 11.26 6.55 15.28
N ARG A 107 10.76 7.77 15.55
CA ARG A 107 11.16 8.65 16.68
C ARG A 107 12.68 8.78 16.83
N LEU A 108 13.41 8.74 15.72
CA LEU A 108 14.86 8.85 15.72
C LEU A 108 15.20 10.32 15.99
N LYS A 109 15.95 10.58 17.08
CA LYS A 109 16.49 11.92 17.31
C LYS A 109 17.73 12.11 16.43
N PRO A 110 17.91 13.28 15.79
CA PRO A 110 19.18 13.59 15.13
C PRO A 110 20.31 13.46 16.15
N PHE A 111 21.40 12.83 15.73
CA PHE A 111 22.56 12.62 16.59
C PHE A 111 23.19 13.98 16.94
N ASP A 112 23.01 14.42 18.19
CA ASP A 112 23.65 15.64 18.69
C ASP A 112 25.06 15.30 19.19
N SER A 113 26.07 15.71 18.41
CA SER A 113 27.48 15.55 18.76
C SER A 113 27.87 16.32 20.03
N ASN A 114 27.09 17.33 20.44
CA ASN A 114 27.37 18.17 21.59
C ASN A 114 26.76 17.64 22.91
N GLN A 115 25.76 16.75 22.84
CA GLN A 115 25.10 16.14 24.01
C GLN A 115 25.71 14.78 24.41
N SER A 116 26.65 14.27 23.61
CA SER A 116 27.26 12.95 23.80
C SER A 116 28.46 12.99 24.76
N GLN A 117 28.27 13.46 25.99
CA GLN A 117 29.26 13.26 27.08
C GLN A 117 29.13 11.89 27.77
N GLY A 118 28.48 10.92 27.13
CA GLY A 118 28.42 9.54 27.60
C GLY A 118 29.28 8.64 26.71
N GLN A 119 30.21 7.90 27.30
CA GLN A 119 31.01 6.92 26.55
C GLN A 119 30.08 5.88 25.90
N ILE A 120 29.95 5.93 24.58
CA ILE A 120 29.30 4.86 23.81
C ILE A 120 30.16 3.62 23.96
N THR A 121 29.64 2.60 24.64
CA THR A 121 30.37 1.35 24.78
C THR A 121 30.51 0.67 23.41
N LYS A 122 31.65 0.01 23.17
CA LYS A 122 31.92 -0.73 21.93
C LYS A 122 30.77 -1.67 21.54
N LYS A 123 30.12 -2.28 22.54
CA LYS A 123 28.97 -3.18 22.37
C LYS A 123 27.72 -2.46 21.85
N LYS A 124 27.44 -1.25 22.33
CA LYS A 124 26.32 -0.42 21.82
C LYS A 124 26.57 0.04 20.38
N PHE A 125 27.80 0.44 20.06
CA PHE A 125 28.19 0.81 18.69
C PHE A 125 28.05 -0.38 17.72
N GLU A 126 28.51 -1.56 18.12
CA GLU A 126 28.43 -2.77 17.29
C GLU A 126 26.97 -3.17 16.98
N VAL A 127 26.08 -3.10 17.97
CA VAL A 127 24.64 -3.34 17.76
C VAL A 127 24.05 -2.33 16.77
N LEU A 128 24.35 -1.04 16.93
CA LEU A 128 23.87 0.00 16.01
C LEU A 128 24.36 -0.23 14.58
N THR A 129 25.62 -0.60 14.37
CA THR A 129 26.15 -0.88 13.02
C THR A 129 25.44 -2.07 12.35
N LYS A 130 25.04 -3.09 13.13
CA LYS A 130 24.28 -4.23 12.61
C LYS A 130 22.87 -3.82 12.19
N VAL A 131 22.19 -3.02 13.00
CA VAL A 131 20.85 -2.50 12.70
C VAL A 131 20.87 -1.65 11.42
N VAL A 132 21.80 -0.68 11.34
CA VAL A 132 21.95 0.16 10.14
C VAL A 132 22.31 -0.67 8.91
N GLY A 133 23.18 -1.67 9.05
CA GLY A 133 23.52 -2.59 7.98
C GLY A 133 22.33 -3.39 7.45
N ASN A 134 21.45 -3.86 8.35
CA ASN A 134 20.24 -4.59 7.96
C ASN A 134 19.22 -3.67 7.27
N LEU A 135 18.99 -2.47 7.80
CA LEU A 135 18.12 -1.47 7.17
C LEU A 135 18.59 -1.12 5.76
N ARG A 136 19.91 -0.96 5.56
CA ARG A 136 20.49 -0.70 4.24
C ARG A 136 20.24 -1.84 3.25
N LYS A 137 20.33 -3.10 3.70
CA LYS A 137 20.04 -4.27 2.84
C LYS A 137 18.56 -4.32 2.44
N ASN A 138 17.66 -4.10 3.40
CA ASN A 138 16.23 -4.05 3.13
C ASN A 138 15.89 -2.95 2.13
N PHE A 139 16.50 -1.76 2.29
CA PHE A 139 16.31 -0.65 1.35
C PHE A 139 16.73 -1.02 -0.08
N VAL A 140 17.91 -1.63 -0.26
CA VAL A 140 18.38 -2.08 -1.60
C VAL A 140 17.43 -3.10 -2.21
N GLU A 141 16.84 -3.99 -1.41
CA GLU A 141 15.89 -4.98 -1.91
C GLU A 141 14.55 -4.34 -2.30
N ILE A 142 14.07 -3.37 -1.52
CA ILE A 142 12.90 -2.56 -1.86
C ILE A 142 13.13 -1.84 -3.21
N GLU A 143 14.27 -1.18 -3.40
CA GLU A 143 14.60 -0.51 -4.66
C GLU A 143 14.56 -1.45 -5.88
N LYS A 144 15.08 -2.67 -5.74
CA LYS A 144 15.01 -3.66 -6.83
C LYS A 144 13.58 -4.07 -7.13
N ASN A 145 12.77 -4.30 -6.10
CA ASN A 145 11.38 -4.68 -6.27
C ASN A 145 10.59 -3.57 -6.96
N THR A 146 10.79 -2.31 -6.57
CA THR A 146 10.22 -1.14 -7.26
C THR A 146 10.56 -1.15 -8.75
N GLN A 147 11.84 -1.35 -9.11
CA GLN A 147 12.25 -1.42 -10.52
C GLN A 147 11.60 -2.58 -11.29
N ILE A 148 11.31 -3.70 -10.63
CA ILE A 148 10.60 -4.82 -11.26
C ILE A 148 9.15 -4.42 -11.56
N TYR A 149 8.46 -3.81 -10.61
CA TYR A 149 7.09 -3.36 -10.79
C TYR A 149 6.99 -2.27 -11.85
N ASP A 150 7.90 -1.31 -11.88
CA ASP A 150 7.95 -0.26 -12.91
C ASP A 150 8.04 -0.87 -14.33
N LYS A 151 8.88 -1.89 -14.51
CA LYS A 151 9.01 -2.60 -15.79
C LYS A 151 7.72 -3.33 -16.19
N GLN A 152 7.01 -3.92 -15.23
CA GLN A 152 5.74 -4.58 -15.49
C GLN A 152 4.67 -3.56 -15.88
N ILE A 153 4.59 -2.43 -15.16
CA ILE A 153 3.67 -1.32 -15.46
C ILE A 153 3.93 -0.80 -16.87
N ASP A 154 5.19 -0.60 -17.26
CA ASP A 154 5.53 -0.14 -18.61
C ASP A 154 5.14 -1.13 -19.71
N LYS A 155 5.21 -2.44 -19.42
CA LYS A 155 4.72 -3.47 -20.33
C LYS A 155 3.19 -3.35 -20.50
N PHE A 156 2.45 -3.24 -19.40
CA PHE A 156 1.00 -3.05 -19.44
C PHE A 156 0.60 -1.78 -20.19
N ARG A 157 1.29 -0.66 -19.97
CA ARG A 157 1.05 0.61 -20.69
C ARG A 157 1.21 0.43 -22.21
N LYS A 158 2.24 -0.31 -22.65
CA LYS A 158 2.44 -0.61 -24.08
C LYS A 158 1.31 -1.45 -24.65
N GLU A 159 0.86 -2.48 -23.92
CA GLU A 159 -0.26 -3.31 -24.34
C GLU A 159 -1.56 -2.51 -24.44
N LEU A 160 -1.84 -1.63 -23.48
CA LEU A 160 -2.97 -0.71 -23.53
C LEU A 160 -2.93 0.21 -24.77
N ASN A 161 -1.79 0.82 -25.05
CA ASN A 161 -1.63 1.67 -26.24
C ASN A 161 -1.82 0.89 -27.54
N ASN A 162 -1.33 -0.35 -27.61
CA ASN A 162 -1.54 -1.21 -28.78
C ASN A 162 -3.02 -1.52 -28.97
N ASN A 163 -3.71 -1.86 -27.89
CA ASN A 163 -5.15 -2.14 -27.91
C ASN A 163 -5.95 -0.90 -28.34
N GLN A 164 -5.58 0.29 -27.85
CA GLN A 164 -6.20 1.54 -28.27
C GLN A 164 -6.03 1.77 -29.77
N ASN A 165 -4.83 1.53 -30.31
CA ASN A 165 -4.57 1.67 -31.75
C ASN A 165 -5.43 0.71 -32.59
N TYR A 166 -5.64 -0.53 -32.14
CA TYR A 166 -6.57 -1.45 -32.82
C TYR A 166 -8.01 -0.92 -32.83
N LEU A 167 -8.48 -0.36 -31.72
CA LEU A 167 -9.81 0.26 -31.66
C LEU A 167 -9.94 1.44 -32.63
N ASP A 168 -8.92 2.30 -32.69
CA ASP A 168 -8.91 3.44 -33.60
C ASP A 168 -8.93 3.00 -35.07
N GLN A 169 -8.20 1.93 -35.42
CA GLN A 169 -8.23 1.35 -36.76
C GLN A 169 -9.62 0.81 -37.13
N ILE A 170 -10.26 0.07 -36.21
CA ILE A 170 -11.63 -0.44 -36.42
C ILE A 170 -12.60 0.72 -36.62
N HIS A 171 -12.53 1.74 -35.78
CA HIS A 171 -13.37 2.93 -35.87
C HIS A 171 -13.21 3.63 -37.23
N ASN A 172 -11.97 3.79 -37.71
CA ASN A 172 -11.70 4.40 -39.01
C ASN A 172 -12.24 3.56 -40.19
N LEU A 173 -12.14 2.23 -40.12
CA LEU A 173 -12.70 1.34 -41.14
C LEU A 173 -14.24 1.39 -41.18
N LEU A 174 -14.89 1.50 -40.02
CA LEU A 174 -16.36 1.63 -39.94
C LEU A 174 -16.84 2.96 -40.51
N ASN A 175 -16.09 4.04 -40.31
CA ASN A 175 -16.47 5.37 -40.79
C ASN A 175 -16.04 5.67 -42.23
N SER A 176 -15.11 4.89 -42.81
CA SER A 176 -14.71 5.02 -44.23
C SER A 176 -15.65 4.30 -45.20
N ASN A 177 -16.60 3.49 -44.71
CA ASN A 177 -17.59 2.74 -45.50
C ASN A 177 -18.99 3.42 -45.54
N LYS A 178 -19.08 4.70 -45.18
CA LYS A 178 -20.26 5.56 -45.34
C LYS A 178 -19.96 6.66 -46.33
#